data_AF-A0A151TAA9-F1
#
_entry.id   AF-A0A151TAA9-F1
#
_cell.length_a   1.000
_cell.length_b   1.000
_cell.length_c   1.000
_cell.angle_alpha   90.00
_cell.angle_beta   90.00
_cell.angle_gamma   90.00
#
_symmetry.space_group_name_H-M   'P 1'
#
loop_
_entity.id
_entity.type
_entity.pdbx_description
1 polymer ?
#
loop_
_entity_poly.entity_id
_entity_poly.type
_entity_poly.pdbx_seq_one_letter_code
_entity_poly.pdbx_strand_id
1 'polypeptide(L)' 'GHINHSIFWKNLAPVREGGGEPPKGSLGWAIDTHFGSFDALIQKVNAEGAALQGSGWVWLGLDKELKRLVVETTANQV' A
#
# COMPACT_ATOMS: atom_id res chain seq x y z
N GLY A 1 1.80 -12.48 -11.18
CA GLY A 1 3.24 -12.75 -10.91
C GLY A 1 4.15 -11.62 -11.37
N HIS A 2 4.49 -11.59 -12.67
CA HIS A 2 5.36 -10.56 -13.27
C HIS A 2 4.92 -9.12 -12.97
N ILE A 3 3.60 -8.85 -13.05
CA ILE A 3 3.03 -7.53 -12.77
C ILE A 3 3.29 -7.10 -11.32
N ASN A 4 2.95 -7.97 -10.36
CA ASN A 4 3.09 -7.68 -8.93
C ASN A 4 4.53 -7.33 -8.56
N HIS A 5 5.49 -8.11 -9.06
CA HIS A 5 6.91 -7.84 -8.83
C HIS A 5 7.41 -6.60 -9.57
N SER A 6 6.91 -6.34 -10.79
CA SER A 6 7.25 -5.11 -11.52
C SER A 6 6.78 -3.85 -10.79
N ILE A 7 5.62 -3.91 -10.14
CA ILE A 7 5.11 -2.82 -9.29
C ILE A 7 5.94 -2.74 -8.00
N PHE A 8 6.18 -3.87 -7.34
CA PHE A 8 6.94 -3.95 -6.09
C PHE A 8 8.30 -3.25 -6.21
N TRP A 9 9.08 -3.54 -7.26
CA TRP A 9 10.40 -2.93 -7.43
C TRP A 9 10.35 -1.44 -7.73
N LYS A 10 9.27 -0.94 -8.34
CA LYS A 10 9.10 0.51 -8.59
C LYS A 10 8.66 1.28 -7.35
N ASN A 11 8.12 0.60 -6.34
CA ASN A 11 7.64 1.19 -5.10
C ASN A 11 8.66 1.10 -3.96
N LEU A 12 9.87 0.60 -4.23
CA LEU A 12 10.98 0.57 -3.29
C LEU A 12 12.09 1.50 -3.78
N ALA A 13 12.67 2.26 -2.85
CA ALA A 13 13.82 3.09 -3.11
C ALA A 13 14.77 3.03 -1.90
N PRO A 14 16.09 3.23 -2.10
CA PRO A 14 17.02 3.46 -0.99
C PRO A 14 16.59 4.67 -0.15
N VAL A 15 16.88 4.66 1.16
CA VAL A 15 16.59 5.80 2.05
C VAL A 15 17.25 7.09 1.55
N ARG A 16 18.50 7.00 1.04
CA ARG A 16 19.23 8.13 0.44
C ARG A 16 18.56 8.73 -0.81
N GLU A 17 17.61 8.02 -1.40
CA GLU A 17 16.82 8.45 -2.57
C GLU A 17 15.36 8.76 -2.19
N GLY A 18 15.05 8.86 -0.89
CA GLY A 18 13.72 9.19 -0.37
C GLY A 18 12.85 7.98 -0.01
N GLY A 19 13.40 6.76 -0.05
CA GLY A 19 12.69 5.57 0.43
C GLY A 19 12.35 5.66 1.91
N GLY A 20 11.09 5.40 2.25
CA GLY A 20 10.58 5.48 3.64
C GLY A 20 10.12 6.88 4.08
N GLU A 21 10.30 7.90 3.25
CA GLU A 21 9.73 9.23 3.52
C GLU A 21 8.20 9.19 3.38
N PRO A 22 7.43 9.84 4.29
CA PRO A 22 5.98 9.90 4.18
C PRO A 22 5.52 10.57 2.88
N PRO A 23 4.39 10.10 2.30
CA PRO A 23 3.84 10.67 1.08
C PRO A 23 3.39 12.12 1.30
N LYS A 24 3.64 12.97 0.30
CA LYS A 24 3.31 14.40 0.32
C LYS A 24 2.15 14.69 -0.65
N GLY A 25 1.58 15.89 -0.53
CA GLY A 25 0.56 16.39 -1.46
C GLY A 25 -0.75 15.60 -1.39
N SER A 26 -1.38 15.39 -2.54
CA SER A 26 -2.72 14.80 -2.64
C SER A 26 -2.80 13.39 -2.08
N LEU A 27 -1.75 12.57 -2.24
CA LEU A 27 -1.72 11.21 -1.70
C LEU A 27 -1.65 11.23 -0.17
N GLY A 28 -0.78 12.06 0.42
CA GLY A 28 -0.69 12.21 1.88
C GLY A 28 -2.02 12.64 2.48
N TRP A 29 -2.65 13.67 1.91
CA TRP A 29 -3.97 14.13 2.35
C TRP A 29 -5.07 13.05 2.21
N ALA A 30 -5.06 12.28 1.12
CA ALA A 30 -6.01 11.19 0.93
C ALA A 30 -5.79 10.06 1.95
N ILE A 31 -4.54 9.78 2.32
CA ILE A 31 -4.20 8.80 3.35
C ILE A 31 -4.74 9.27 4.70
N ASP A 32 -4.48 10.52 5.09
CA ASP A 32 -4.99 11.07 6.35
C ASP A 32 -6.53 11.07 6.36
N THR A 33 -7.17 11.38 5.22
CA THR A 33 -8.64 11.37 5.10
C THR A 33 -9.25 9.98 5.24
N HIS A 34 -8.62 8.94 4.68
CA HIS A 34 -9.21 7.59 4.63
C HIS A 34 -8.75 6.68 5.77
N PHE A 35 -7.57 6.92 6.34
CA PHE A 35 -6.96 6.07 7.36
C PHE A 35 -6.62 6.82 8.64
N GLY A 36 -6.81 8.15 8.68
CA GLY A 36 -6.55 9.00 9.84
C GLY A 36 -5.11 9.50 9.96
N SER A 37 -4.13 8.67 9.57
CA SER A 37 -2.71 9.05 9.46
C SER A 37 -1.93 8.05 8.63
N PHE A 38 -0.71 8.43 8.21
CA PHE A 38 0.22 7.50 7.57
C PHE A 38 0.60 6.31 8.47
N ASP A 39 0.80 6.53 9.77
CA ASP A 39 1.09 5.46 10.73
C ASP A 39 -0.07 4.47 10.87
N ALA A 40 -1.31 4.98 10.89
CA ALA A 40 -2.51 4.14 10.92
C ALA A 40 -2.64 3.29 9.65
N LEU A 41 -2.27 3.84 8.48
CA LEU A 41 -2.18 3.06 7.24
C LEU A 41 -1.13 1.94 7.36
N ILE A 42 0.08 2.24 7.87
CA ILE A 42 1.13 1.23 8.08
C ILE A 42 0.62 0.11 8.99
N GLN A 43 -0.03 0.47 10.11
CA GLN A 43 -0.62 -0.51 11.02
C GLN A 43 -1.67 -1.38 10.32
N LYS A 44 -2.55 -0.80 9.52
CA LYS A 44 -3.56 -1.55 8.75
C LYS A 44 -2.90 -2.51 7.76
N VAL A 45 -1.98 -2.03 6.93
CA VAL A 45 -1.28 -2.88 5.93
C VAL A 45 -0.55 -4.04 6.61
N ASN A 46 0.14 -3.78 7.72
CA ASN A 46 0.84 -4.81 8.48
C ASN A 46 -0.13 -5.84 9.08
N ALA A 47 -1.28 -5.41 9.61
CA ALA A 47 -2.29 -6.29 10.17
C ALA A 47 -2.91 -7.21 9.11
N GLU A 48 -3.30 -6.66 7.95
CA GLU A 48 -3.86 -7.45 6.84
C GLU A 48 -2.79 -8.43 6.29
N GLY A 49 -1.53 -8.00 6.23
CA GLY A 49 -0.41 -8.85 5.81
C GLY A 49 -0.11 -10.01 6.75
N ALA A 50 -0.17 -9.76 8.06
CA ALA A 50 -0.01 -10.80 9.08
C ALA A 50 -1.19 -11.79 9.09
N ALA A 51 -2.39 -11.34 8.73
CA ALA A 51 -3.58 -12.17 8.67
C ALA A 51 -3.66 -13.06 7.41
N LEU A 52 -2.85 -12.80 6.38
CA LEU A 52 -2.84 -13.60 5.16
C LEU A 52 -2.36 -15.03 5.43
N GLN A 53 -3.21 -16.00 5.08
CA GLN A 53 -2.91 -17.41 5.18
C GLN A 53 -2.32 -17.93 3.86
N GLY A 54 -1.07 -18.39 3.92
CA GLY A 54 -0.33 -18.81 2.73
C GLY A 54 0.31 -17.63 1.99
N SER A 55 0.61 -17.82 0.71
CA SER A 55 1.28 -16.80 -0.09
C SER A 55 0.28 -15.75 -0.61
N GLY A 56 0.63 -14.47 -0.55
CA GLY A 56 -0.22 -13.39 -1.05
C GLY A 56 0.44 -12.02 -1.02
N TRP A 57 -0.36 -11.00 -1.28
CA TRP A 57 0.03 -9.60 -1.30
C TRP A 57 -0.97 -8.74 -0.54
N VAL A 58 -0.49 -7.63 0.02
CA VAL A 58 -1.31 -6.54 0.54
C VAL A 58 -1.04 -5.30 -0.29
N TRP A 59 -2.10 -4.60 -0.67
CA TRP A 59 -2.05 -3.46 -1.57
C TRP A 59 -2.68 -2.24 -0.92
N LEU A 60 -2.05 -1.08 -1.07
CA LEU A 60 -2.76 0.20 -1.06
C LEU A 60 -3.18 0.50 -2.50
N GLY A 61 -4.49 0.48 -2.77
CA GLY A 61 -5.07 0.71 -4.08
C GLY A 61 -5.94 1.97 -4.13
N LEU A 62 -6.16 2.50 -5.33
CA LEU A 62 -7.20 3.49 -5.60
C LEU A 62 -8.39 2.78 -6.26
N ASP A 63 -9.51 2.76 -5.56
CA ASP A 63 -10.81 2.47 -6.16
C ASP A 63 -11.19 3.66 -7.04
N LYS A 64 -11.25 3.43 -8.36
CA LYS A 64 -11.50 4.48 -9.35
C LYS A 64 -12.97 4.89 -9.43
N GLU A 65 -13.89 4.02 -9.04
CA GLU A 65 -15.33 4.29 -9.04
C GLU A 65 -15.69 5.15 -7.84
N LEU A 66 -15.23 4.74 -6.66
CA LEU A 66 -15.47 5.46 -5.40
C LEU A 66 -14.49 6.61 -5.18
N LYS A 67 -13.43 6.71 -6.01
CA LYS A 67 -12.31 7.66 -5.85
C LYS A 67 -11.72 7.63 -4.45
N ARG A 68 -11.51 6.42 -3.92
CA ARG A 68 -11.15 6.17 -2.53
C ARG A 68 -9.93 5.27 -2.41
N LEU A 69 -9.06 5.55 -1.44
CA LEU A 69 -7.98 4.63 -1.10
C LEU A 69 -8.52 3.41 -0.33
N VAL A 70 -8.04 2.23 -0.72
CA VAL A 70 -8.41 0.95 -0.10
C VAL A 70 -7.16 0.15 0.24
N VAL A 71 -7.23 -0.63 1.32
CA VAL A 71 -6.25 -1.68 1.60
C VAL A 71 -6.92 -3.01 1.33
N GLU A 72 -6.35 -3.80 0.41
CA GLU A 72 -6.89 -5.09 -0.01
C GLU A 72 -5.80 -6.14 -0.12
N THR A 73 -6.20 -7.40 -0.05
CA THR A 73 -5.29 -8.55 -0.15
C THR A 73 -5.60 -9.41 -1.36
N THR A 74 -4.57 -9.97 -2.00
CA THR A 74 -4.74 -11.01 -3.03
C THR A 74 -3.94 -12.25 -2.68
N ALA A 75 -4.55 -13.42 -2.89
CA ALA A 75 -3.85 -14.70 -2.72
C ALA A 75 -2.95 -14.99 -3.93
N ASN A 76 -1.77 -15.54 -3.68
CA ASN A 76 -0.80 -15.93 -4.70
C ASN A 76 -0.44 -14.78 -5.67
N GLN A 77 -0.60 -14.98 -6.98
CA GLN A 77 -0.01 -14.16 -8.03
C GLN A 77 -1.02 -13.83 -9.13
N VAL A 78 -2.29 -13.60 -8.73
CA VAL A 78 -3.40 -13.21 -9.62
C VAL A 78 -3.04 -11.97 -10.44
#